data_AF-A0A977Q0S5-F1
#
_entry.id   AF-A0A977Q0S5-F1
#
_cell.length_a   1.000
_cell.length_b   1.000
_cell.length_c   1.000
_cell.angle_alpha   90.00
_cell.angle_beta   90.00
_cell.angle_gamma   90.00
#
_symmetry.space_group_name_H-M   'P 1'
#
loop_
_entity.id
_entity.type
_entity.pdbx_description
1 polymer ?
#
loop_
_entity_poly.entity_id
_entity_poly.type
_entity_poly.pdbx_seq_one_letter_code
_entity_poly.pdbx_strand_id
1 'polypeptide(L)'
;MRVQSTLSLLFFCCVSSIGQVDNVRMKNQAEETAKALLNDDYETLIKFTYPKVIKLIGGKEKMISIIKKGKVEMNDQGISFEKVDIGEPGKAVKAGDEIHALIPQTVFMKVPNGRMKSETNLLAISTDNGNNWYFLDTVNLTMETIKGISKNPTKLSINFVS
;
A
#
# COMPACT_ATOMS: atom_id res chain seq x y z
N MET A 1 -17.33 -56.70 -40.28
CA MET A 1 -16.95 -56.35 -38.89
C MET A 1 -15.85 -55.29 -38.95
N ARG A 2 -16.18 -54.01 -38.77
CA ARG A 2 -15.21 -52.90 -38.78
C ARG A 2 -15.05 -52.40 -37.34
N VAL A 3 -13.83 -52.51 -36.83
CA VAL A 3 -13.43 -52.00 -35.50
C VAL A 3 -13.16 -50.51 -35.69
N GLN A 4 -14.02 -49.64 -35.16
CA GLN A 4 -13.71 -48.21 -35.10
C GLN A 4 -13.06 -47.92 -33.75
N SER A 5 -11.75 -47.68 -33.82
CA SER A 5 -10.89 -47.20 -32.76
C SER A 5 -11.33 -45.79 -32.35
N THR A 6 -11.91 -45.65 -31.16
CA THR A 6 -12.19 -44.35 -30.56
C THR A 6 -10.90 -43.82 -29.92
N LEU A 7 -10.28 -42.87 -30.62
CA LEU A 7 -9.12 -42.12 -30.15
C LEU A 7 -9.57 -41.17 -29.03
N SER A 8 -9.29 -41.54 -27.77
CA SER A 8 -9.46 -40.67 -26.60
C SER A 8 -8.59 -39.43 -26.74
N LEU A 9 -9.22 -38.29 -27.07
CA LEU A 9 -8.58 -37.00 -27.05
C LEU A 9 -8.52 -36.49 -25.59
N LEU A 10 -7.39 -36.74 -24.93
CA LEU A 10 -7.05 -36.20 -23.63
C LEU A 10 -6.92 -34.67 -23.78
N PHE A 11 -7.98 -33.93 -23.46
CA PHE A 11 -7.96 -32.47 -23.45
C PHE A 11 -7.13 -32.01 -22.26
N PHE A 12 -5.85 -31.74 -22.52
CA PHE A 12 -4.88 -31.26 -21.54
C PHE A 12 -5.33 -29.89 -21.04
N CYS A 13 -5.79 -29.88 -19.79
CA CYS A 13 -6.30 -28.74 -19.07
C CYS A 13 -5.16 -27.73 -18.82
N CYS A 14 -4.94 -26.80 -19.74
CA CYS A 14 -4.19 -25.57 -19.44
C CYS A 14 -5.12 -24.62 -18.67
N VAL A 15 -5.42 -24.96 -17.41
CA VAL A 15 -5.92 -23.97 -16.46
C VAL A 15 -4.75 -23.05 -16.17
N SER A 16 -4.62 -22.00 -16.97
CA SER A 16 -3.79 -20.86 -16.60
C SER A 16 -4.45 -20.26 -15.37
N SER A 17 -4.02 -20.69 -14.19
CA SER A 17 -4.40 -20.04 -12.94
C SER A 17 -3.83 -18.63 -13.01
N ILE A 18 -4.65 -17.67 -13.43
CA ILE A 18 -4.39 -16.27 -13.16
C ILE A 18 -4.45 -16.20 -11.63
N GLY A 19 -3.28 -16.25 -11.00
CA GLY A 19 -3.14 -16.39 -9.55
C GLY A 19 -4.05 -15.38 -8.85
N GLN A 20 -4.92 -15.88 -7.97
CA GLN A 20 -5.69 -15.02 -7.10
C GLN A 20 -4.69 -14.15 -6.33
N VAL A 21 -4.88 -12.83 -6.40
CA VAL A 21 -4.10 -11.90 -5.58
C VAL A 21 -4.35 -12.26 -4.12
N ASP A 22 -3.27 -12.61 -3.42
CA ASP A 22 -3.34 -13.01 -2.02
C ASP A 22 -3.50 -11.78 -1.11
N ASN A 23 -4.74 -11.54 -0.69
CA ASN A 23 -5.07 -10.46 0.24
C ASN A 23 -4.43 -10.65 1.62
N VAL A 24 -4.13 -11.89 2.04
CA VAL A 24 -3.49 -12.16 3.35
C VAL A 24 -2.07 -11.59 3.34
N ARG A 25 -1.31 -11.83 2.28
CA ARG A 25 0.04 -11.26 2.11
C ARG A 25 0.02 -9.74 2.10
N MET A 26 -0.90 -9.14 1.34
CA MET A 26 -1.05 -7.69 1.29
C MET A 26 -1.32 -7.09 2.67
N LYS A 27 -2.27 -7.68 3.42
CA LYS A 27 -2.61 -7.25 4.77
C LYS A 27 -1.43 -7.40 5.73
N ASN A 28 -0.74 -8.54 5.71
CA ASN A 28 0.41 -8.78 6.58
C ASN A 28 1.54 -7.77 6.33
N GLN A 29 1.82 -7.42 5.08
CA GLN A 29 2.85 -6.42 4.75
C GLN A 29 2.41 -5.00 5.14
N ALA A 30 1.12 -4.69 5.06
CA ALA A 30 0.57 -3.42 5.57
C ALA A 30 0.71 -3.34 7.10
N GLU A 31 0.43 -4.44 7.82
CA GLU A 31 0.64 -4.53 9.26
C GLU A 31 2.12 -4.44 9.65
N GLU A 32 3.04 -5.02 8.86
CA GLU A 32 4.49 -4.86 9.03
C GLU A 32 4.90 -3.40 8.89
N THR A 33 4.34 -2.69 7.91
CA THR A 33 4.56 -1.26 7.69
C THR A 33 4.03 -0.42 8.85
N ALA A 34 2.83 -0.73 9.35
CA ALA A 34 2.24 -0.07 10.52
C ALA A 34 3.11 -0.24 11.79
N LYS A 35 3.60 -1.46 12.03
CA LYS A 35 4.53 -1.75 13.15
C LYS A 35 5.84 -0.99 12.97
N ALA A 36 6.36 -0.91 11.75
CA ALA A 36 7.57 -0.16 11.46
C ALA A 36 7.41 1.33 11.76
N LEU A 37 6.24 1.92 11.46
CA LEU A 37 5.93 3.31 11.82
C LEU A 37 5.96 3.52 13.34
N LEU A 38 5.32 2.63 14.10
CA LEU A 38 5.24 2.74 15.56
C LEU A 38 6.60 2.55 16.24
N ASN A 39 7.49 1.74 15.65
CA ASN A 39 8.78 1.36 16.24
C ASN A 39 9.98 2.14 15.68
N ASP A 40 9.77 3.19 14.88
CA ASP A 40 10.86 3.92 14.19
C ASP A 40 11.74 3.06 13.29
N ASP A 41 11.21 1.97 12.74
CA ASP A 41 11.92 1.13 11.79
C ASP A 41 11.86 1.76 10.39
N TYR A 42 12.71 2.77 10.19
CA TYR A 42 12.81 3.51 8.94
C TYR A 42 13.24 2.63 7.75
N GLU A 43 14.01 1.57 8.01
CA GLU A 43 14.45 0.63 6.99
C GLU A 43 13.25 -0.12 6.41
N THR A 44 12.40 -0.66 7.28
CA THR A 44 11.18 -1.35 6.87
C THR A 44 10.16 -0.39 6.25
N LEU A 45 10.02 0.83 6.77
CA LEU A 45 9.15 1.84 6.15
C LEU A 45 9.55 2.13 4.70
N ILE A 46 10.85 2.25 4.44
CA ILE A 46 11.35 2.52 3.08
C ILE A 46 11.20 1.30 2.19
N LYS A 47 11.49 0.10 2.70
CA LYS A 47 11.31 -1.17 1.98
C LYS A 47 9.91 -1.27 1.38
N PHE A 48 8.90 -0.82 2.13
CA PHE A 48 7.50 -0.82 1.69
C PHE A 48 7.02 0.51 1.10
N THR A 49 7.90 1.52 0.99
CA THR A 49 7.57 2.75 0.27
C THR A 49 7.74 2.54 -1.23
N TYR A 50 6.78 3.01 -2.02
CA TYR A 50 6.81 2.83 -3.47
C TYR A 50 8.08 3.44 -4.10
N PRO A 51 8.89 2.69 -4.88
CA PRO A 51 10.20 3.13 -5.33
C PRO A 51 10.21 4.43 -6.13
N LYS A 52 9.14 4.71 -6.90
CA LYS A 52 9.02 5.97 -7.64
C LYS A 52 8.94 7.18 -6.70
N VAL A 53 8.28 7.05 -5.55
CA VAL A 53 8.23 8.11 -4.51
C VAL A 53 9.62 8.33 -3.91
N ILE A 54 10.34 7.26 -3.55
CA ILE A 54 11.70 7.37 -3.01
C ILE A 54 12.60 8.12 -4.00
N LYS A 55 12.54 7.76 -5.29
CA LYS A 55 13.30 8.42 -6.35
C LYS A 55 12.94 9.91 -6.48
N LEU A 56 11.66 10.25 -6.48
CA LEU A 56 11.18 11.63 -6.58
C LEU A 56 11.66 12.51 -5.41
N ILE A 57 11.68 11.96 -4.20
CA ILE A 57 12.14 12.69 -3.00
C ILE A 57 13.66 12.96 -3.04
N GLY A 58 14.42 12.13 -3.77
CA GLY A 58 15.88 12.23 -3.91
C GLY A 58 16.64 11.08 -3.25
N GLY A 59 15.99 9.93 -3.08
CA GLY A 59 16.62 8.71 -2.56
C GLY A 59 16.28 8.39 -1.11
N LYS A 60 16.77 7.23 -0.67
CA LYS A 60 16.50 6.63 0.62
C LYS A 60 16.88 7.54 1.80
N GLU A 61 18.10 8.08 1.80
CA GLU A 61 18.61 8.89 2.91
C GLU A 61 17.78 10.15 3.13
N LYS A 62 17.40 10.82 2.04
CA LYS A 62 16.54 12.02 2.11
C LYS A 62 15.14 11.68 2.62
N MET A 63 14.59 10.53 2.22
CA MET A 63 13.32 10.05 2.77
C MET A 63 13.42 9.80 4.29
N ILE A 64 14.47 9.11 4.76
CA ILE A 64 14.71 8.91 6.21
C ILE A 64 14.78 10.25 6.93
N SER A 65 15.53 11.21 6.39
CA SER A 65 15.69 12.53 6.99
C SER A 65 14.35 13.26 7.11
N ILE A 66 13.48 13.17 6.10
CA ILE A 66 12.15 13.79 6.13
C ILE A 66 11.27 13.13 7.19
N ILE A 67 11.23 11.79 7.23
CA ILE A 67 10.42 11.05 8.22
C ILE A 67 10.88 11.39 9.65
N LYS A 68 12.19 11.36 9.91
CA LYS A 68 12.77 11.71 11.22
C LYS A 68 12.44 13.13 11.62
N LYS A 69 12.59 14.09 10.71
CA LYS A 69 12.26 15.50 10.97
C LYS A 69 10.78 15.66 11.32
N GLY A 70 9.88 15.07 10.53
CA GLY A 70 8.45 15.11 10.81
C GLY A 70 8.10 14.51 12.18
N LYS A 71 8.76 13.40 12.56
CA LYS A 71 8.57 12.82 13.89
C LYS A 71 9.02 13.75 15.02
N VAL A 72 10.17 14.40 14.89
CA VAL A 72 10.64 15.39 15.88
C VAL A 72 9.65 16.53 15.99
N GLU A 73 9.20 17.09 14.87
CA GLU A 73 8.21 18.17 14.83
C GLU A 73 6.87 17.78 15.47
N MET A 74 6.42 16.54 15.28
CA MET A 74 5.23 16.00 15.95
C MET A 74 5.45 15.90 17.46
N ASN A 75 6.57 15.31 17.89
CA ASN A 75 6.89 15.15 19.31
C ASN A 75 7.00 16.50 20.03
N ASP A 76 7.61 17.50 19.39
CA ASP A 76 7.74 18.87 19.92
C ASP A 76 6.37 19.54 20.13
N GLN A 77 5.37 19.15 19.32
CA GLN A 77 3.98 19.58 19.46
C GLN A 77 3.18 18.69 20.44
N GLY A 78 3.82 17.74 21.12
CA GLY A 78 3.17 16.78 22.02
C GLY A 78 2.30 15.74 21.28
N ILE A 79 2.56 15.52 19.99
CA ILE A 79 1.85 14.58 19.13
C ILE A 79 2.68 13.30 18.97
N SER A 80 2.05 12.13 19.10
CA SER A 80 2.72 10.84 18.84
C SER A 80 1.74 9.77 18.38
N PHE A 81 2.21 8.83 17.56
CA PHE A 81 1.43 7.65 17.18
C PHE A 81 1.34 6.66 18.35
N GLU A 82 0.13 6.22 18.70
CA GLU A 82 -0.10 5.19 19.73
C GLU A 82 -0.40 3.83 19.10
N LYS A 83 -1.19 3.81 18.02
CA LYS A 83 -1.65 2.57 17.38
C LYS A 83 -2.02 2.82 15.92
N VAL A 84 -1.84 1.81 15.08
CA VAL A 84 -2.37 1.77 13.72
C VAL A 84 -3.05 0.43 13.53
N ASP A 85 -4.34 0.45 13.22
CA ASP A 85 -5.13 -0.73 12.89
C ASP A 85 -5.30 -0.83 11.37
N ILE A 86 -4.96 -1.98 10.81
CA ILE A 86 -5.10 -2.27 9.38
C ILE A 86 -6.36 -3.10 9.16
N GLY A 87 -7.25 -2.58 8.31
CA GLY A 87 -8.49 -3.23 7.92
C GLY A 87 -8.29 -4.33 6.87
N GLU A 88 -9.39 -4.88 6.40
CA GLU A 88 -9.36 -5.87 5.31
C GLU A 88 -9.07 -5.18 3.96
N PRO A 89 -8.14 -5.71 3.15
CA PRO A 89 -7.89 -5.19 1.82
C PRO A 89 -9.14 -5.25 0.95
N GLY A 90 -9.40 -4.16 0.23
CA GLY A 90 -10.40 -4.11 -0.83
C GLY A 90 -10.01 -4.94 -2.04
N LYS A 91 -10.85 -4.89 -3.08
CA LYS A 91 -10.60 -5.61 -4.33
C LYS A 91 -9.31 -5.11 -5.00
N ALA A 92 -8.40 -6.04 -5.29
CA ALA A 92 -7.24 -5.77 -6.14
C ALA A 92 -7.66 -5.56 -7.60
N VAL A 93 -7.16 -4.49 -8.22
CA VAL A 93 -7.48 -4.08 -9.59
C VAL A 93 -6.18 -3.91 -10.37
N LYS A 94 -6.13 -4.44 -11.59
CA LYS A 94 -5.01 -4.25 -12.49
C LYS A 94 -5.05 -2.85 -13.11
N ALA A 95 -3.95 -2.12 -13.02
CA ALA A 95 -3.75 -0.77 -13.56
C ALA A 95 -2.46 -0.74 -14.40
N GLY A 96 -2.59 -1.03 -15.69
CA GLY A 96 -1.42 -1.24 -16.56
C GLY A 96 -0.63 -2.49 -16.12
N ASP A 97 0.64 -2.28 -15.79
CA ASP A 97 1.56 -3.33 -15.32
C ASP A 97 1.55 -3.49 -13.79
N GLU A 98 0.73 -2.71 -13.09
CA GLU A 98 0.64 -2.71 -11.62
C GLU A 98 -0.69 -3.29 -11.15
N ILE A 99 -0.71 -3.75 -9.90
CA ILE A 99 -1.93 -4.13 -9.19
C ILE A 99 -2.12 -3.16 -8.03
N HIS A 100 -3.29 -2.54 -7.96
CA HIS A 100 -3.64 -1.59 -6.92
C HIS A 100 -4.78 -2.12 -6.05
N ALA A 101 -4.76 -1.80 -4.77
CA ALA A 101 -5.86 -2.03 -3.85
C ALA A 101 -5.92 -0.90 -2.82
N LEU A 102 -7.09 -0.70 -2.21
CA LEU A 102 -7.24 0.19 -1.06
C LEU A 102 -7.37 -0.66 0.21
N ILE A 103 -6.67 -0.26 1.26
CA ILE A 103 -6.76 -0.89 2.58
C ILE A 103 -7.21 0.19 3.57
N PRO A 104 -8.39 0.06 4.19
CA PRO A 104 -8.78 0.93 5.28
C PRO A 104 -7.77 0.85 6.42
N GLN A 105 -7.43 1.97 7.02
CA GLN A 105 -6.62 2.02 8.23
C GLN A 105 -7.24 2.97 9.26
N THR A 106 -7.00 2.68 10.53
CA THR A 106 -7.35 3.57 11.64
C THR A 106 -6.09 3.92 12.42
N VAL A 107 -5.77 5.19 12.50
CA VAL A 107 -4.59 5.71 13.20
C VAL A 107 -5.03 6.38 14.50
N PHE A 108 -4.44 5.97 15.61
CA PHE A 108 -4.63 6.55 16.93
C PHE A 108 -3.40 7.35 17.30
N MET A 109 -3.59 8.63 17.62
CA MET A 109 -2.53 9.55 18.01
C MET A 109 -2.84 10.16 19.37
N LYS A 110 -1.82 10.26 20.20
CA LYS A 110 -1.83 11.17 21.35
C LYS A 110 -1.60 12.58 20.84
N VAL A 111 -2.37 13.53 21.35
CA VAL A 111 -2.22 14.98 21.12
C VAL A 111 -2.26 15.69 22.48
N PRO A 112 -1.82 16.96 22.61
CA PRO A 112 -1.76 17.64 23.91
C PRO A 112 -3.07 17.58 24.73
N ASN A 113 -4.21 17.66 24.05
CA ASN A 113 -5.53 17.73 24.68
C ASN A 113 -6.30 16.40 24.66
N GLY A 114 -5.62 15.26 24.44
CA GLY A 114 -6.24 13.94 24.51
C GLY A 114 -5.76 12.98 23.43
N ARG A 115 -6.72 12.28 22.80
CA ARG A 115 -6.46 11.31 21.74
C ARG A 115 -7.25 11.66 20.50
N MET A 116 -6.60 11.52 19.35
CA MET A 116 -7.21 11.64 18.04
C MET A 116 -7.29 10.27 17.38
N LYS A 117 -8.43 9.97 16.76
CA LYS A 117 -8.64 8.80 15.90
C LYS A 117 -8.85 9.32 14.47
N SER A 118 -8.07 8.82 13.52
CA SER A 118 -8.21 9.14 12.10
C SER A 118 -8.46 7.86 11.31
N GLU A 119 -9.45 7.88 10.44
CA GLU A 119 -9.77 6.77 9.54
C GLU A 119 -9.41 7.18 8.12
N THR A 120 -8.48 6.45 7.50
CA THR A 120 -7.95 6.77 6.17
C THR A 120 -7.80 5.50 5.35
N ASN A 121 -7.24 5.62 4.13
CA ASN A 121 -6.94 4.47 3.27
C ASN A 121 -5.47 4.49 2.85
N LEU A 122 -4.84 3.33 2.93
CA LEU A 122 -3.57 3.04 2.26
C LEU A 122 -3.85 2.62 0.82
N LEU A 123 -3.13 3.22 -0.12
CA LEU A 123 -3.01 2.69 -1.47
C LEU A 123 -1.91 1.61 -1.46
N ALA A 124 -2.31 0.36 -1.67
CA ALA A 124 -1.41 -0.76 -1.86
C ALA A 124 -1.09 -0.92 -3.36
N ILE A 125 0.19 -1.04 -3.70
CA ILE A 125 0.68 -1.14 -5.08
C ILE A 125 1.61 -2.35 -5.17
N SER A 126 1.36 -3.25 -6.12
CA SER A 126 2.28 -4.32 -6.47
C SER A 126 2.71 -4.22 -7.93
N THR A 127 4.00 -4.43 -8.18
CA THR A 127 4.62 -4.44 -9.52
C THR A 127 5.04 -5.85 -9.95
N ASP A 128 4.76 -6.86 -9.13
CA ASP A 128 5.26 -8.23 -9.28
C ASP A 128 4.16 -9.27 -9.06
N ASN A 129 2.94 -8.94 -9.51
CA ASN A 129 1.74 -9.78 -9.44
C ASN A 129 1.31 -10.17 -8.02
N GLY A 130 1.52 -9.28 -7.04
CA GLY A 130 1.07 -9.44 -5.66
C GLY A 130 2.06 -10.16 -4.73
N ASN A 131 3.29 -10.41 -5.18
CA ASN A 131 4.33 -11.03 -4.36
C ASN A 131 4.91 -10.04 -3.33
N ASN A 132 5.00 -8.76 -3.70
CA ASN A 132 5.36 -7.67 -2.81
C ASN A 132 4.42 -6.47 -3.01
N TRP A 133 4.14 -5.79 -1.90
CA TRP A 133 3.26 -4.63 -1.85
C TRP A 133 4.01 -3.43 -1.30
N TYR A 134 3.79 -2.29 -1.94
CA TYR A 134 4.18 -0.98 -1.45
C TYR A 134 2.95 -0.25 -0.94
N PHE A 135 3.09 0.55 0.11
CA PHE A 135 1.98 1.27 0.73
C PHE A 135 2.24 2.77 0.68
N LEU A 136 1.26 3.49 0.16
CA LEU A 136 1.24 4.94 0.15
C LEU A 136 0.06 5.41 0.98
N ASP A 137 0.36 6.17 2.03
CA ASP A 137 -0.67 6.91 2.73
C ASP A 137 -1.10 8.10 1.87
N THR A 138 -2.38 8.11 1.51
CA THR A 138 -2.96 9.13 0.63
C THR A 138 -3.03 10.51 1.27
N VAL A 139 -2.76 10.61 2.60
CA VAL A 139 -2.80 11.87 3.36
C VAL A 139 -1.47 12.61 3.40
N ASN A 140 -0.33 11.91 3.28
CA ASN A 140 1.01 12.51 3.52
C ASN A 140 1.83 12.79 2.25
N LEU A 141 1.33 12.39 1.08
CA LEU A 141 1.92 12.80 -0.19
C LEU A 141 1.32 14.14 -0.56
N THR A 142 2.08 15.22 -0.38
CA THR A 142 1.67 16.56 -0.83
C THR A 142 1.11 16.51 -2.26
N MET A 143 0.15 17.41 -2.55
CA MET A 143 -0.49 17.50 -3.88
C MET A 143 0.51 17.66 -5.04
N GLU A 144 1.73 18.13 -4.78
CA GLU A 144 2.83 18.17 -5.76
C GLU A 144 3.35 16.77 -6.11
N THR A 145 3.50 15.86 -5.14
CA THR A 145 3.93 14.47 -5.37
C THR A 145 2.85 13.65 -6.09
N ILE A 146 1.57 13.88 -5.77
CA ILE A 146 0.44 13.19 -6.41
C ILE A 146 0.32 13.60 -7.91
N LYS A 147 0.53 14.88 -8.23
CA LYS A 147 0.54 15.38 -9.62
C LYS A 147 1.70 14.83 -10.45
N GLY A 148 2.85 14.53 -9.85
CA GLY A 148 3.99 13.93 -10.54
C GLY A 148 3.84 12.42 -10.83
N ILE A 149 3.01 11.71 -10.06
CA ILE A 149 2.82 10.26 -10.17
C ILE A 149 1.65 9.91 -11.10
N SER A 150 0.60 10.74 -11.16
CA SER A 150 -0.56 10.50 -12.01
C SER A 150 -0.43 11.18 -13.37
N LYS A 151 -0.36 10.40 -14.45
CA LYS A 151 -0.57 10.91 -15.82
C LYS A 151 -2.04 11.28 -16.13
N ASN A 152 -2.96 11.17 -15.17
CA ASN A 152 -4.37 11.54 -15.40
C ASN A 152 -5.08 11.90 -14.06
N PRO A 153 -5.10 13.17 -13.65
CA PRO A 153 -5.60 13.58 -12.34
C PRO A 153 -7.13 13.49 -12.16
N THR A 154 -7.90 13.19 -13.20
CA THR A 154 -9.36 13.42 -13.21
C THR A 154 -10.23 12.25 -12.74
N LYS A 155 -9.68 11.21 -12.10
CA LYS A 155 -10.48 10.03 -11.67
C LYS A 155 -10.28 9.50 -10.26
N LEU A 156 -9.58 10.23 -9.39
CA LEU A 156 -9.63 9.99 -7.94
C LEU A 156 -10.33 11.16 -7.26
N SER A 157 -11.66 11.17 -7.32
CA SER A 157 -12.49 11.94 -6.40
C SER A 157 -12.39 11.29 -5.03
N ILE A 158 -11.34 11.63 -4.28
CA ILE A 158 -11.23 11.33 -2.85
C ILE A 158 -11.99 12.45 -2.15
N ASN A 159 -13.24 12.16 -1.77
CA ASN A 159 -14.01 13.04 -0.90
C ASN A 159 -13.35 13.00 0.49
N PHE A 160 -12.57 14.03 0.82
CA PHE A 160 -12.19 14.30 2.19
C PHE A 160 -13.45 14.81 2.91
N VAL A 161 -14.06 13.96 3.72
CA VAL A 161 -15.10 14.41 4.64
C VAL A 161 -14.36 15.07 5.80
N SER A 162 -14.51 16.40 5.87
CA SER A 162 -14.12 17.26 6.99
C SER A 162 -14.85 16.90 8.28
#